data_AF-A0A257JH61-F1
#
_entry.id   AF-A0A257JH61-F1
#
_cell.length_a   1.000
_cell.length_b   1.000
_cell.length_c   1.000
_cell.angle_alpha   90.00
_cell.angle_beta   90.00
_cell.angle_gamma   90.00
#
_symmetry.space_group_name_H-M   'P 1'
#
loop_
_entity.id
_entity.type
_entity.pdbx_description
1 polymer ?
#
loop_
_entity_poly.entity_id
_entity_poly.type
_entity_poly.pdbx_seq_one_letter_code
_entity_poly.pdbx_strand_id
1 'polypeptide(L)'
;MANQIDYTHPLVANTDIISPSKRTNFYATAARDLDILGGIEIYGEALYAKRESSQERAAQLFFTIPATNAFNPFGVSAQPVIVRPANNQQVVETWQVVGGVKGQTGNGIMGLFKNGAWDIYAQTSSGEGTYTGTAILADRLTAMGNATRNPTTGVVSCPTPTVSGGTCLPINFFDPRVLRGDYTAEEYNYLFNNANEGSTVYEQTVVEANVSGDVFQVPGASDAVKVNLGAQYRTYSINDVPGPETLRANIALTTVAGITKGEDTVKEVYGEIEAPLVSKKPLIEDFQVNLAYRFTDYDSYESNSTWKATANWKITPEFAIVAIAGTSYRAPALFELFLGDQTGFLGQTSIDPCINHDLSNNAILKSRCLAAGIPGDY
;
A
#
# COMPACT_ATOMS: atom_id res chain seq x y z
N MET A 1 -13.57 -36.35 10.70
CA MET A 1 -13.29 -34.90 10.58
C MET A 1 -14.22 -34.18 11.55
N ALA A 2 -13.69 -33.65 12.65
CA ALA A 2 -14.43 -32.75 13.53
C ALA A 2 -13.68 -31.42 13.51
N ASN A 3 -14.21 -30.44 12.77
CA ASN A 3 -13.81 -29.05 12.93
C ASN A 3 -14.29 -28.61 14.31
N GLN A 4 -13.46 -28.78 15.33
CA GLN A 4 -13.66 -28.16 16.64
C GLN A 4 -13.03 -26.77 16.61
N ILE A 5 -13.56 -25.87 15.79
CA ILE A 5 -13.28 -24.45 15.99
C ILE A 5 -14.13 -24.03 17.18
N ASP A 6 -13.51 -23.95 18.35
CA ASP A 6 -14.16 -23.41 19.53
C ASP A 6 -14.20 -21.87 19.41
N TYR A 7 -15.35 -21.35 18.98
CA TYR A 7 -15.61 -19.92 18.87
C TYR A 7 -15.59 -19.18 20.22
N THR A 8 -15.56 -19.92 21.34
CA THR A 8 -15.45 -19.36 22.69
C THR A 8 -14.01 -19.31 23.20
N HIS A 9 -13.05 -19.87 22.45
CA HIS A 9 -11.64 -19.82 22.82
C HIS A 9 -11.13 -18.37 22.85
N PRO A 10 -10.34 -17.94 23.86
CA PRO A 10 -9.88 -16.56 24.00
C PRO A 10 -9.19 -15.98 22.76
N LEU A 11 -8.42 -16.80 22.03
CA LEU A 11 -7.79 -16.36 20.77
C LEU A 11 -8.83 -15.90 19.72
N VAL A 12 -9.98 -16.57 19.66
CA VAL A 12 -11.05 -16.25 18.71
C VAL A 12 -11.93 -15.13 19.26
N ALA A 13 -12.28 -15.19 20.55
CA ALA A 13 -13.15 -14.21 21.20
C ALA A 13 -12.52 -12.81 21.30
N ASN A 14 -11.20 -12.71 21.44
CA ASN A 14 -10.47 -11.43 21.53
C ASN A 14 -10.07 -10.88 20.15
N THR A 15 -10.55 -11.46 19.05
CA THR A 15 -10.19 -10.98 17.71
C THR A 15 -10.75 -9.57 17.46
N ASP A 16 -9.88 -8.65 17.09
CA ASP A 16 -10.25 -7.28 16.74
C ASP A 16 -10.99 -7.24 15.40
N ILE A 17 -12.23 -6.73 15.41
CA ILE A 17 -13.00 -6.47 14.18
C ILE A 17 -12.54 -5.15 13.54
N ILE A 18 -12.22 -4.15 14.37
CA ILE A 18 -11.71 -2.85 13.96
C ILE A 18 -10.35 -2.67 14.62
N SER A 19 -9.30 -2.47 13.82
CA SER A 19 -7.94 -2.25 14.32
C SER A 19 -7.89 -1.04 15.26
N PRO A 20 -7.55 -1.21 16.54
CA PRO A 20 -7.21 -0.10 17.41
C PRO A 20 -6.06 0.72 16.80
N SER A 21 -6.11 2.05 16.95
CA SER A 21 -5.01 2.91 16.53
C SER A 21 -4.80 4.06 17.52
N LYS A 22 -3.54 4.35 17.84
CA LYS A 22 -3.11 5.54 18.56
C LYS A 22 -2.43 6.48 17.58
N ARG A 23 -2.79 7.77 17.62
CA ARG A 23 -2.28 8.77 16.68
C ARG A 23 -1.73 9.97 17.45
N THR A 24 -0.53 10.40 17.07
CA THR A 24 0.12 11.60 17.58
C THR A 24 0.46 12.48 16.39
N ASN A 25 -0.05 13.70 16.36
CA ASN A 25 0.18 14.64 15.26
C ASN A 25 0.73 15.96 15.79
N PHE A 26 1.72 16.52 15.12
CA PHE A 26 2.22 17.87 15.32
C PHE A 26 2.11 18.63 14.01
N TYR A 27 1.66 19.88 14.10
CA TYR A 27 1.61 20.80 12.98
C TYR A 27 2.11 22.16 13.44
N ALA A 28 2.98 22.77 12.64
CA ALA A 28 3.47 24.11 12.85
C ALA A 28 3.50 24.85 11.51
N THR A 29 3.17 26.14 11.55
CA THR A 29 3.26 27.04 10.41
C THR A 29 3.79 28.39 10.87
N ALA A 30 4.54 29.05 10.00
CA ALA A 30 5.03 30.40 10.21
C ALA A 30 5.04 31.14 8.88
N ALA A 31 4.65 32.41 8.90
CA ALA A 31 4.70 33.29 7.74
C ALA A 31 5.16 34.69 8.16
N ARG A 32 5.82 35.40 7.25
CA ARG A 32 6.26 36.77 7.46
C ARG A 32 6.23 37.55 6.16
N ASP A 33 5.50 38.66 6.20
CA ASP A 33 5.53 39.67 5.16
C ASP A 33 6.80 40.53 5.26
N LEU A 34 7.40 40.80 4.11
CA LEU A 34 8.55 41.65 3.95
C LEU A 34 8.23 42.74 2.92
N ASP A 35 8.46 44.00 3.32
CA ASP A 35 8.33 45.19 2.46
C ASP A 35 9.52 45.32 1.48
N ILE A 36 9.98 44.21 0.92
CA ILE A 36 11.01 44.16 -0.12
C ILE A 36 10.39 43.64 -1.42
N LEU A 37 10.95 44.05 -2.57
CA LEU A 37 10.50 43.58 -3.89
C LEU A 37 8.99 43.78 -4.19
N GLY A 38 8.36 44.79 -3.59
CA GLY A 38 6.94 45.08 -3.82
C GLY A 38 5.97 44.31 -2.91
N GLY A 39 6.47 43.66 -1.86
CA GLY A 39 5.67 42.90 -0.89
C GLY A 39 5.76 41.40 -1.18
N ILE A 40 6.59 40.70 -0.40
CA ILE A 40 6.74 39.25 -0.47
C ILE A 40 6.40 38.63 0.89
N GLU A 41 5.78 37.46 0.89
CA GLU A 41 5.57 36.64 2.07
C GLU A 41 6.52 35.44 2.02
N ILE A 42 7.34 35.27 3.06
CA ILE A 42 8.08 34.03 3.29
C ILE A 42 7.25 33.18 4.24
N TYR A 43 7.03 31.91 3.89
CA TYR A 43 6.25 31.00 4.70
C TYR A 43 6.96 29.65 4.86
N GLY A 44 6.57 28.92 5.90
CA GLY A 44 7.03 27.56 6.14
C GLY A 44 6.03 26.77 6.96
N GLU A 45 5.98 25.47 6.69
CA GLU A 45 5.10 24.52 7.36
C GLU A 45 5.87 23.27 7.74
N ALA A 46 5.52 22.68 8.88
CA ALA A 46 6.03 21.39 9.31
C ALA A 46 4.89 20.54 9.86
N LEU A 47 4.86 19.28 9.43
CA LEU A 47 3.91 18.27 9.88
C LEU A 47 4.66 17.02 10.30
N TYR A 48 4.27 16.43 11.42
CA TYR A 48 4.67 15.10 11.84
C TYR A 48 3.42 14.34 12.28
N ALA A 49 3.28 13.09 11.86
CA ALA A 49 2.22 12.20 12.29
C ALA A 49 2.77 10.79 12.53
N LYS A 50 2.47 10.25 13.71
CA LYS A 50 2.75 8.87 14.09
C LYS A 50 1.45 8.13 14.34
N ARG A 51 1.29 6.96 13.73
CA ARG A 51 0.20 6.03 13.97
C ARG A 51 0.75 4.69 14.41
N GLU A 52 0.36 4.25 15.59
CA GLU A 52 0.60 2.89 16.08
C GLU A 52 -0.70 2.11 15.98
N SER A 53 -0.65 0.89 15.45
CA SER A 53 -1.82 0.01 15.32
C SER A 53 -1.41 -1.43 15.58
N SER A 54 -2.21 -2.14 16.35
CA SER A 54 -2.01 -3.55 16.68
C SER A 54 -3.34 -4.26 16.62
N GLN A 55 -3.38 -5.44 16.02
CA GLN A 55 -4.57 -6.27 15.89
C GLN A 55 -4.30 -7.64 16.52
N GLU A 56 -5.18 -8.04 17.42
CA GLU A 56 -5.26 -9.42 17.86
C GLU A 56 -6.18 -10.19 16.91
N ARG A 57 -5.72 -11.34 16.41
CA ARG A 57 -6.50 -12.20 15.52
C ARG A 57 -6.21 -13.66 15.81
N ALA A 58 -7.17 -14.53 15.49
CA ALA A 58 -6.95 -15.95 15.36
C ALA A 58 -6.91 -16.39 13.89
N ALA A 59 -6.16 -17.45 13.61
CA ALA A 59 -6.19 -18.18 12.36
C ALA A 59 -5.97 -19.67 12.62
N GLN A 60 -5.91 -20.45 11.54
CA GLN A 60 -5.57 -21.87 11.61
C GLN A 60 -4.11 -22.10 11.24
N LEU A 61 -3.50 -23.06 11.93
CA LEU A 61 -2.24 -23.70 11.57
C LEU A 61 -2.58 -25.11 11.10
N PHE A 62 -2.15 -25.43 9.89
CA PHE A 62 -2.28 -26.77 9.32
C PHE A 62 -1.03 -27.08 8.49
N PHE A 63 -0.48 -28.26 8.68
CA PHE A 63 0.66 -28.77 7.93
C PHE A 63 0.67 -30.29 8.02
N THR A 64 1.26 -30.95 7.04
CA THR A 64 1.26 -32.42 6.98
C THR A 64 2.25 -32.98 7.98
N ILE A 65 1.77 -33.86 8.87
CA ILE A 65 2.59 -34.62 9.80
C ILE A 65 2.69 -36.07 9.29
N PRO A 66 3.89 -36.57 8.94
CA PRO A 66 4.08 -37.93 8.45
C PRO A 66 3.62 -39.02 9.42
N ALA A 67 3.30 -40.20 8.89
CA ALA A 67 3.00 -41.40 9.69
C ALA A 67 4.15 -41.80 10.63
N THR A 68 5.39 -41.44 10.28
CA THR A 68 6.61 -41.73 11.04
C THR A 68 6.81 -40.83 12.25
N ASN A 69 6.04 -39.75 12.38
CA ASN A 69 6.15 -38.83 13.51
C ASN A 69 5.76 -39.54 14.82
N ALA A 70 6.57 -39.36 15.87
CA ALA A 70 6.39 -39.98 17.19
C ALA A 70 5.06 -39.69 17.90
N PHE A 71 4.37 -38.62 17.51
CA PHE A 71 3.09 -38.21 18.05
C PHE A 71 1.90 -38.52 17.15
N ASN A 72 2.12 -38.96 15.90
CA ASN A 72 1.02 -39.25 14.97
C ASN A 72 0.41 -40.63 15.26
N PRO A 73 -0.84 -40.71 15.75
CA PRO A 73 -1.45 -41.98 16.14
C PRO A 73 -2.10 -42.73 14.96
N PHE A 74 -2.17 -42.14 13.76
CA PHE A 74 -3.03 -42.62 12.69
C PHE A 74 -2.38 -43.66 11.77
N GLY A 75 -1.06 -43.84 11.84
CA GLY A 75 -0.31 -44.74 10.95
C GLY A 75 -0.30 -44.29 9.48
N VAL A 76 -0.82 -43.10 9.18
CA VAL A 76 -0.82 -42.42 7.88
C VAL A 76 -0.44 -40.97 8.08
N SER A 77 -0.04 -40.28 7.02
CA SER A 77 0.15 -38.83 7.09
C SER A 77 -1.17 -38.15 7.46
N ALA A 78 -1.12 -37.27 8.45
CA ALA A 78 -2.30 -36.59 8.96
C ALA A 78 -2.02 -35.08 9.07
N GLN A 79 -3.05 -34.28 8.88
CA GLN A 79 -2.96 -32.82 8.96
C GLN A 79 -3.86 -32.33 10.11
N PRO A 80 -3.29 -31.98 11.27
CA PRO A 80 -4.07 -31.35 12.31
C PRO A 80 -4.47 -29.93 11.88
N VAL A 81 -5.67 -29.52 12.25
CA VAL A 81 -6.17 -28.16 12.07
C VAL A 81 -6.22 -27.52 13.45
N ILE A 82 -5.36 -26.55 13.68
CA ILE A 82 -5.06 -26.03 15.02
C ILE A 82 -5.37 -24.54 15.07
N VAL A 83 -6.02 -24.08 16.14
CA VAL A 83 -6.24 -22.64 16.38
C VAL A 83 -4.93 -21.99 16.83
N ARG A 84 -4.56 -20.86 16.23
CA ARG A 84 -3.33 -20.10 16.56
C ARG A 84 -3.57 -18.58 16.59
N PRO A 85 -2.71 -17.80 17.26
CA PRO A 85 -2.67 -16.35 17.08
C PRO A 85 -2.23 -15.99 15.65
N ALA A 86 -2.69 -14.83 15.17
CA ALA A 86 -2.41 -14.25 13.86
C ALA A 86 -2.27 -12.73 13.95
N ASN A 87 -1.60 -12.28 15.02
CA ASN A 87 -1.54 -10.89 15.39
C ASN A 87 -0.70 -10.10 14.37
N ASN A 88 -1.04 -8.83 14.18
CA ASN A 88 -0.30 -7.93 13.31
C ASN A 88 -0.10 -6.60 14.02
N GLN A 89 1.05 -5.97 13.80
CA GLN A 89 1.37 -4.65 14.32
C GLN A 89 1.98 -3.82 13.20
N GLN A 90 1.63 -2.54 13.19
CA GLN A 90 2.17 -1.56 12.27
C GLN A 90 2.42 -0.25 12.99
N VAL A 91 3.59 0.33 12.78
CA VAL A 91 3.90 1.71 13.16
C VAL A 91 4.14 2.48 11.88
N VAL A 92 3.46 3.61 11.72
CA VAL A 92 3.63 4.50 10.56
C VAL A 92 4.01 5.87 11.08
N GLU A 93 5.16 6.35 10.65
CA GLU A 93 5.67 7.69 10.93
C GLU A 93 5.76 8.46 9.62
N THR A 94 5.23 9.67 9.61
CA THR A 94 5.27 10.55 8.45
C THR A 94 5.67 11.93 8.90
N TRP A 95 6.53 12.58 8.12
CA TRP A 95 6.84 13.98 8.32
C TRP A 95 6.93 14.71 6.98
N GLN A 96 6.63 16.00 7.02
CA GLN A 96 6.71 16.90 5.88
C GLN A 96 7.18 18.26 6.34
N VAL A 97 8.07 18.86 5.57
CA VAL A 97 8.50 20.26 5.74
C VAL A 97 8.34 20.97 4.40
N VAL A 98 7.76 22.15 4.44
CA VAL A 98 7.57 23.06 3.30
C VAL A 98 8.19 24.40 3.65
N GLY A 99 8.88 25.01 2.70
CA GLY A 99 9.32 26.39 2.78
C GLY A 99 9.15 27.06 1.43
N GLY A 100 8.60 28.27 1.43
CA GLY A 100 8.32 28.97 0.19
C GLY A 100 8.34 30.48 0.34
N VAL A 101 8.33 31.14 -0.82
CA VAL A 101 8.21 32.58 -0.96
C VAL A 101 7.15 32.85 -2.02
N LYS A 102 6.21 33.71 -1.70
CA LYS A 102 5.16 34.14 -2.63
C LYS A 102 5.03 35.65 -2.65
N GLY A 103 4.46 36.18 -3.71
CA GLY A 103 4.25 37.61 -3.85
C GLY A 103 3.25 37.94 -4.94
N GLN A 104 3.01 39.25 -5.11
CA GLN A 104 2.14 39.77 -6.16
C GLN A 104 2.97 40.20 -7.37
N THR A 105 2.41 40.06 -8.57
CA THR A 105 3.05 40.55 -9.81
C THR A 105 2.81 42.05 -10.04
N GLY A 106 1.90 42.66 -9.28
CA GLY A 106 1.57 44.08 -9.36
C GLY A 106 1.16 44.52 -10.78
N ASN A 107 1.93 45.46 -11.34
CA ASN A 107 1.72 45.96 -12.71
C ASN A 107 2.18 45.00 -13.82
N GLY A 108 2.57 43.77 -13.45
CA GLY A 108 2.98 42.70 -14.34
C GLY A 108 4.50 42.54 -14.47
N ILE A 109 4.91 41.34 -14.85
CA ILE A 109 6.30 41.00 -15.21
C ILE A 109 6.45 41.27 -16.71
N MET A 110 7.32 42.21 -17.08
CA MET A 110 7.51 42.65 -18.47
C MET A 110 6.21 43.08 -19.17
N GLY A 111 5.23 43.59 -18.40
CA GLY A 111 3.94 44.05 -18.90
C GLY A 111 2.85 42.97 -19.06
N LEU A 112 3.16 41.71 -18.75
CA LEU A 112 2.24 40.57 -18.71
C LEU A 112 1.97 40.14 -17.26
N PHE A 113 0.92 39.35 -17.02
CA PHE A 113 0.53 38.85 -15.69
C PHE A 113 0.23 39.97 -14.69
N LYS A 114 -0.57 40.96 -15.07
CA LYS A 114 -0.99 42.05 -14.15
C LYS A 114 -1.96 41.52 -13.09
N ASN A 115 -2.04 42.18 -11.93
CA ASN A 115 -2.96 41.82 -10.84
C ASN A 115 -2.86 40.34 -10.40
N GLY A 116 -1.68 39.77 -10.54
CA GLY A 116 -1.43 38.35 -10.39
C GLY A 116 -0.59 38.02 -9.16
N ALA A 117 -0.22 36.74 -9.04
CA ALA A 117 0.59 36.22 -7.96
C ALA A 117 1.62 35.21 -8.48
N TRP A 118 2.70 35.05 -7.73
CA TRP A 118 3.70 34.01 -7.97
C TRP A 118 4.04 33.32 -6.65
N ASP A 119 4.45 32.06 -6.74
CA ASP A 119 4.89 31.24 -5.61
C ASP A 119 6.05 30.36 -6.05
N ILE A 120 7.07 30.26 -5.19
CA ILE A 120 8.18 29.33 -5.34
C ILE A 120 8.34 28.62 -4.00
N TYR A 121 8.25 27.30 -4.00
CA TYR A 121 8.41 26.51 -2.79
C TYR A 121 9.23 25.25 -3.01
N ALA A 122 9.80 24.77 -1.91
CA ALA A 122 10.38 23.46 -1.80
C ALA A 122 9.69 22.70 -0.67
N GLN A 123 9.44 21.42 -0.90
CA GLN A 123 8.87 20.49 0.06
C GLN A 123 9.75 19.24 0.11
N THR A 124 9.96 18.72 1.31
CA THR A 124 10.51 17.38 1.49
C THR A 124 9.71 16.63 2.55
N SER A 125 9.53 15.34 2.34
CA SER A 125 8.71 14.48 3.19
C SER A 125 9.23 13.06 3.20
N SER A 126 9.02 12.36 4.32
CA SER A 126 9.26 10.93 4.43
C SER A 126 8.08 10.26 5.11
N GLY A 127 7.80 9.03 4.71
CA GLY A 127 6.87 8.11 5.35
C GLY A 127 7.54 6.78 5.58
N GLU A 128 7.67 6.38 6.84
CA GLU A 128 8.22 5.09 7.24
C GLU A 128 7.11 4.25 7.89
N GLY A 129 6.93 3.03 7.40
CA GLY A 129 6.02 2.04 7.96
C GLY A 129 6.79 0.80 8.37
N THR A 130 6.85 0.49 9.67
CA THR A 130 7.31 -0.81 10.14
C THR A 130 6.12 -1.75 10.31
N TYR A 131 6.30 -3.01 9.95
CA TYR A 131 5.27 -4.04 10.04
C TYR A 131 5.85 -5.32 10.61
N THR A 132 5.10 -5.92 11.52
CA THR A 132 5.45 -7.18 12.17
C THR A 132 4.20 -7.94 12.54
N GLY A 133 4.33 -9.20 12.90
CA GLY A 133 3.20 -10.03 13.26
C GLY A 133 3.62 -11.42 13.72
N THR A 134 2.64 -12.28 13.95
CA THR A 134 2.89 -13.68 14.27
C THR A 134 3.57 -14.39 13.10
N ALA A 135 4.86 -14.68 13.26
CA ALA A 135 5.66 -15.42 12.30
C ALA A 135 5.89 -16.85 12.79
N ILE A 136 5.60 -17.83 11.93
CA ILE A 136 5.84 -19.26 12.20
C ILE A 136 6.95 -19.70 11.26
N LEU A 137 8.02 -20.27 11.80
CA LEU A 137 9.15 -20.68 10.98
C LEU A 137 8.91 -22.03 10.30
N ALA A 138 9.06 -22.08 8.98
CA ALA A 138 8.79 -23.25 8.16
C ALA A 138 9.74 -24.41 8.47
N ASP A 139 11.01 -24.12 8.70
CA ASP A 139 12.01 -25.11 9.07
C ASP A 139 11.74 -25.74 10.45
N ARG A 140 11.19 -24.97 11.40
CA ARG A 140 10.76 -25.49 12.72
C ARG A 140 9.58 -26.44 12.59
N LEU A 141 8.56 -26.10 11.78
CA LEU A 141 7.45 -27.02 11.51
C LEU A 141 7.95 -28.32 10.86
N THR A 142 8.88 -28.20 9.90
CA THR A 142 9.51 -29.35 9.23
C THR A 142 10.28 -30.22 10.23
N ALA A 143 11.06 -29.60 11.12
CA ALA A 143 11.78 -30.29 12.17
C ALA A 143 10.84 -31.05 13.12
N MET A 144 9.79 -30.40 13.64
CA MET A 144 8.80 -31.04 14.51
C MET A 144 8.01 -32.13 13.79
N GLY A 145 7.73 -31.97 12.49
CA GLY A 145 7.13 -33.01 11.65
C GLY A 145 7.96 -34.30 11.59
N ASN A 146 9.27 -34.20 11.81
CA ASN A 146 10.21 -35.32 11.86
C ASN A 146 10.57 -35.75 13.30
N ALA A 147 9.73 -35.46 14.29
CA ALA A 147 9.95 -35.92 15.67
C ALA A 147 9.96 -37.45 15.76
N THR A 148 10.94 -38.01 16.47
CA THR A 148 11.13 -39.45 16.68
C THR A 148 11.12 -39.79 18.16
N ARG A 149 10.68 -41.01 18.50
CA ARG A 149 10.67 -41.52 19.87
C ARG A 149 11.84 -42.47 20.04
N ASN A 150 12.70 -42.21 21.02
CA ASN A 150 13.73 -43.15 21.40
C ASN A 150 13.06 -44.44 21.95
N PRO A 151 13.31 -45.63 21.36
CA PRO A 151 12.63 -46.85 21.77
C PRO A 151 13.05 -47.35 23.16
N THR A 152 14.20 -46.91 23.66
CA THR A 152 14.75 -47.33 24.96
C THR A 152 14.31 -46.39 26.09
N THR A 153 14.39 -45.07 25.87
CA THR A 153 14.09 -44.06 26.91
C THR A 153 12.68 -43.49 26.83
N GLY A 154 11.97 -43.71 25.72
CA GLY A 154 10.66 -43.13 25.46
C GLY A 154 10.67 -41.62 25.17
N VAL A 155 11.83 -40.95 25.28
CA VAL A 155 12.00 -39.52 25.04
C VAL A 155 11.74 -39.21 23.57
N VAL A 156 10.92 -38.19 23.31
CA VAL A 156 10.68 -37.68 21.96
C VAL A 156 11.62 -36.50 21.69
N SER A 157 12.23 -36.48 20.52
CA SER A 157 13.08 -35.38 20.05
C SER A 157 12.84 -35.14 18.56
N CYS A 158 13.21 -33.96 18.08
CA CYS A 158 13.18 -33.61 16.66
C CYS A 158 14.54 -33.07 16.20
N PRO A 159 14.86 -33.16 14.90
CA PRO A 159 16.11 -32.64 14.35
C PRO A 159 16.23 -31.12 14.53
N THR A 160 17.46 -30.60 14.53
CA THR A 160 17.69 -29.14 14.53
C THR A 160 17.08 -28.49 13.28
N PRO A 161 16.33 -27.37 13.43
CA PRO A 161 15.82 -26.62 12.28
C PRO A 161 16.96 -26.16 11.37
N THR A 162 16.80 -26.34 10.06
CA THR A 162 17.89 -26.19 9.09
C THR A 162 18.25 -24.74 8.76
N VAL A 163 17.34 -23.78 9.00
CA VAL A 163 17.53 -22.36 8.63
C VAL A 163 17.70 -21.49 9.88
N SER A 164 16.83 -21.66 10.86
CA SER A 164 16.79 -20.94 12.12
C SER A 164 17.76 -21.52 13.17
N GLY A 165 18.21 -22.77 12.99
CA GLY A 165 19.12 -23.44 13.91
C GLY A 165 18.50 -23.74 15.29
N GLY A 166 19.35 -24.00 16.27
CA GLY A 166 18.95 -24.17 17.67
C GLY A 166 18.40 -25.56 18.04
N THR A 167 17.78 -25.63 19.22
CA THR A 167 17.15 -26.85 19.74
C THR A 167 15.70 -26.90 19.28
N CYS A 168 15.31 -28.04 18.70
CA CYS A 168 13.91 -28.27 18.34
C CYS A 168 13.08 -28.63 19.58
N LEU A 169 11.92 -27.99 19.73
CA LEU A 169 10.93 -28.30 20.76
C LEU A 169 9.89 -29.27 20.18
N PRO A 170 9.88 -30.55 20.56
CA PRO A 170 8.91 -31.52 20.03
C PRO A 170 7.52 -31.27 20.62
N ILE A 171 6.58 -30.76 19.80
CA ILE A 171 5.19 -30.49 20.20
C ILE A 171 4.27 -31.59 19.67
N ASN A 172 3.39 -32.11 20.53
CA ASN A 172 2.33 -33.03 20.12
C ASN A 172 1.13 -32.26 19.55
N PHE A 173 1.11 -32.09 18.24
CA PHE A 173 0.02 -31.39 17.54
C PHE A 173 -1.31 -32.16 17.49
N PHE A 174 -1.35 -33.42 17.94
CA PHE A 174 -2.58 -34.19 18.11
C PHE A 174 -3.08 -34.18 19.55
N ASP A 175 -2.39 -33.51 20.47
CA ASP A 175 -2.88 -33.29 21.83
C ASP A 175 -4.15 -32.42 21.77
N PRO A 176 -5.26 -32.82 22.40
CA PRO A 176 -6.49 -32.03 22.43
C PRO A 176 -6.30 -30.59 22.94
N ARG A 177 -5.31 -30.36 23.81
CA ARG A 177 -4.92 -29.02 24.29
C ARG A 177 -4.40 -28.16 23.14
N VAL A 178 -3.38 -28.66 22.44
CA VAL A 178 -2.75 -27.97 21.31
C VAL A 178 -3.75 -27.76 20.19
N LEU A 179 -4.59 -28.76 19.86
CA LEU A 179 -5.63 -28.66 18.83
C LEU A 179 -6.61 -27.51 19.09
N ARG A 180 -6.94 -27.24 20.35
CA ARG A 180 -7.83 -26.12 20.74
C ARG A 180 -7.11 -24.76 20.83
N GLY A 181 -5.80 -24.71 20.57
CA GLY A 181 -5.00 -23.48 20.66
C GLY A 181 -4.54 -23.13 22.07
N ASP A 182 -4.60 -24.08 23.01
CA ASP A 182 -4.01 -23.94 24.34
C ASP A 182 -2.54 -24.38 24.29
N TYR A 183 -1.63 -23.40 24.39
CA TYR A 183 -0.18 -23.60 24.30
C TYR A 183 0.47 -23.29 25.65
N THR A 184 1.49 -24.07 26.03
CA THR A 184 2.36 -23.65 27.14
C THR A 184 3.13 -22.39 26.73
N ALA A 185 3.65 -21.64 27.70
CA ALA A 185 4.46 -20.46 27.39
C ALA A 185 5.70 -20.80 26.54
N GLU A 186 6.29 -21.98 26.73
CA GLU A 186 7.42 -22.46 25.94
C GLU A 186 7.02 -22.75 24.49
N GLU A 187 5.91 -23.48 24.29
CA GLU A 187 5.36 -23.78 22.97
C GLU A 187 4.96 -22.51 22.23
N TYR A 188 4.28 -21.59 22.92
CA TYR A 188 3.83 -20.33 22.35
C TYR A 188 5.02 -19.48 21.88
N ASN A 189 6.05 -19.32 22.72
CA ASN A 189 7.23 -18.55 22.36
C ASN A 189 7.99 -19.20 21.20
N TYR A 190 8.14 -20.52 21.20
CA TYR A 190 8.83 -21.23 20.13
C TYR A 190 8.10 -21.15 18.78
N LEU A 191 6.76 -21.18 18.78
CA LEU A 191 5.95 -21.16 17.56
C LEU A 191 5.68 -19.74 17.04
N PHE A 192 5.42 -18.77 17.91
CA PHE A 192 4.74 -17.52 17.52
C PHE A 192 5.53 -16.25 17.82
N ASN A 193 6.56 -16.30 18.68
CA ASN A 193 7.37 -15.14 19.05
C ASN A 193 8.68 -15.08 18.25
N ASN A 194 8.57 -15.17 16.92
CA ASN A 194 9.71 -15.12 16.01
C ASN A 194 9.86 -13.71 15.44
N ALA A 195 11.06 -13.12 15.57
CA ALA A 195 11.34 -11.81 15.03
C ALA A 195 11.32 -11.84 13.49
N ASN A 196 10.40 -11.09 12.90
CA ASN A 196 10.27 -10.96 11.44
C ASN A 196 9.65 -9.59 11.07
N GLU A 197 10.22 -8.53 11.61
CA GLU A 197 9.80 -7.16 11.32
C GLU A 197 10.41 -6.69 9.99
N GLY A 198 9.58 -6.13 9.12
CA GLY A 198 10.00 -5.42 7.91
C GLY A 198 9.68 -3.94 8.00
N SER A 199 10.25 -3.16 7.07
CA SER A 199 9.98 -1.72 6.99
C SER A 199 9.89 -1.24 5.54
N THR A 200 9.01 -0.27 5.31
CA THR A 200 8.89 0.45 4.05
C THR A 200 9.16 1.93 4.30
N VAL A 201 10.12 2.51 3.59
CA VAL A 201 10.39 3.95 3.60
C VAL A 201 10.06 4.54 2.24
N TYR A 202 9.26 5.60 2.23
CA TYR A 202 9.02 6.46 1.08
C TYR A 202 9.59 7.84 1.36
N GLU A 203 10.35 8.39 0.42
CA GLU A 203 10.83 9.77 0.50
C GLU A 203 10.39 10.53 -0.74
N GLN A 204 10.11 11.82 -0.58
CA GLN A 204 9.75 12.69 -1.68
C GLN A 204 10.33 14.09 -1.46
N THR A 205 10.88 14.67 -2.52
CA THR A 205 11.23 16.09 -2.57
C THR A 205 10.58 16.73 -3.78
N VAL A 206 9.96 17.90 -3.60
CA VAL A 206 9.30 18.69 -4.64
C VAL A 206 9.89 20.09 -4.61
N VAL A 207 10.20 20.63 -5.78
CA VAL A 207 10.45 22.05 -5.99
C VAL A 207 9.47 22.52 -7.06
N GLU A 208 8.74 23.58 -6.78
CA GLU A 208 7.76 24.12 -7.72
C GLU A 208 7.84 25.63 -7.76
N ALA A 209 7.63 26.17 -8.96
CA ALA A 209 7.44 27.60 -9.19
C ALA A 209 6.23 27.80 -10.08
N ASN A 210 5.37 28.76 -9.73
CA ASN A 210 4.25 29.17 -10.57
C ASN A 210 4.07 30.69 -10.57
N VAL A 211 3.45 31.18 -11.64
CA VAL A 211 3.08 32.58 -11.82
C VAL A 211 1.74 32.66 -12.54
N SER A 212 0.86 33.51 -12.04
CA SER A 212 -0.45 33.75 -12.59
C SER A 212 -0.73 35.25 -12.71
N GLY A 213 -1.68 35.62 -13.57
CA GLY A 213 -2.18 36.99 -13.67
C GLY A 213 -2.90 37.28 -14.98
N ASP A 214 -3.37 38.52 -15.09
CA ASP A 214 -4.08 39.06 -16.25
C ASP A 214 -3.12 39.34 -17.40
N VAL A 215 -3.54 39.02 -18.63
CA VAL A 215 -2.68 39.16 -19.82
C VAL A 215 -3.24 40.16 -20.81
N PHE A 216 -4.53 40.04 -21.15
CA PHE A 216 -5.25 40.96 -22.03
C PHE A 216 -6.75 40.90 -21.78
N GLN A 217 -7.50 41.89 -22.26
CA GLN A 217 -8.95 41.94 -22.18
C GLN A 217 -9.57 41.56 -23.54
N VAL A 218 -10.53 40.64 -23.54
CA VAL A 218 -11.35 40.36 -24.73
C VAL A 218 -12.43 41.45 -24.86
N PRO A 219 -12.57 42.13 -26.01
CA PRO A 219 -13.64 43.10 -26.20
C PRO A 219 -15.02 42.47 -26.04
N GLY A 220 -15.81 43.00 -25.10
CA GLY A 220 -17.16 42.49 -24.81
C GLY A 220 -17.24 41.42 -23.72
N ALA A 221 -16.12 41.03 -23.13
CA ALA A 221 -16.08 40.28 -21.87
C ALA A 221 -15.99 41.23 -20.66
N SER A 222 -16.49 40.80 -19.50
CA SER A 222 -16.42 41.58 -18.26
C SER A 222 -15.05 41.58 -17.58
N ASP A 223 -14.25 40.54 -17.82
CA ASP A 223 -13.03 40.25 -17.08
C ASP A 223 -11.86 39.91 -18.01
N ALA A 224 -10.63 40.06 -17.51
CA ALA A 224 -9.43 39.81 -18.28
C ALA A 224 -9.18 38.31 -18.50
N VAL A 225 -8.48 37.99 -19.58
CA VAL A 225 -7.90 36.67 -19.78
C VAL A 225 -6.76 36.50 -18.78
N LYS A 226 -6.86 35.43 -17.99
CA LYS A 226 -5.85 35.06 -17.00
C LYS A 226 -5.04 33.90 -17.53
N VAL A 227 -3.74 33.92 -17.23
CA VAL A 227 -2.85 32.80 -17.51
C VAL A 227 -2.14 32.41 -16.22
N ASN A 228 -1.99 31.12 -16.01
CA ASN A 228 -1.12 30.53 -15.00
C ASN A 228 -0.07 29.68 -15.72
N LEU A 229 1.19 29.82 -15.34
CA LEU A 229 2.30 29.00 -15.82
C LEU A 229 3.05 28.45 -14.63
N GLY A 230 3.47 27.20 -14.69
CA GLY A 230 4.28 26.60 -13.64
C GLY A 230 5.20 25.50 -14.12
N ALA A 231 6.19 25.21 -13.29
CA ALA A 231 7.12 24.13 -13.47
C ALA A 231 7.37 23.42 -12.14
N GLN A 232 7.45 22.10 -12.18
CA GLN A 232 7.70 21.25 -11.02
C GLN A 232 8.86 20.31 -11.29
N TYR A 233 9.70 20.11 -10.29
CA TYR A 233 10.69 19.05 -10.22
C TYR A 233 10.41 18.21 -8.97
N ARG A 234 10.24 16.90 -9.14
CA ARG A 234 9.91 15.98 -8.05
C ARG A 234 10.80 14.75 -8.10
N THR A 235 11.43 14.41 -6.99
CA THR A 235 12.10 13.13 -6.78
C THR A 235 11.33 12.33 -5.74
N TYR A 236 11.25 11.02 -5.92
CA TYR A 236 10.64 10.14 -4.93
C TYR A 236 11.30 8.77 -4.96
N SER A 237 11.44 8.15 -3.78
CA SER A 237 12.09 6.85 -3.60
C SER A 237 11.25 5.93 -2.73
N ILE A 238 11.48 4.63 -2.89
CA ILE A 238 10.94 3.56 -2.07
C ILE A 238 12.09 2.65 -1.65
N ASN A 239 12.05 2.22 -0.40
CA ASN A 239 12.85 1.12 0.10
C ASN A 239 12.01 0.29 1.06
N ASP A 240 11.43 -0.80 0.55
CA ASP A 240 10.77 -1.83 1.35
C ASP A 240 11.72 -3.01 1.56
N VAL A 241 12.03 -3.28 2.82
CA VAL A 241 12.85 -4.40 3.26
C VAL A 241 11.98 -5.33 4.11
N PRO A 242 11.55 -6.48 3.56
CA PRO A 242 10.84 -7.49 4.32
C PRO A 242 11.65 -8.05 5.49
N GLY A 243 10.95 -8.63 6.45
CA GLY A 243 11.59 -9.20 7.63
C GLY A 243 12.60 -10.31 7.32
N PRO A 244 13.58 -10.53 8.20
CA PRO A 244 14.74 -11.38 7.92
C PRO A 244 14.40 -12.86 7.66
N GLU A 245 13.31 -13.36 8.23
CA GLU A 245 12.85 -14.74 7.99
C GLU A 245 12.05 -14.83 6.67
N THR A 246 11.35 -13.76 6.30
CA THR A 246 10.70 -13.61 4.98
C THR A 246 11.73 -13.65 3.86
N LEU A 247 12.82 -12.87 3.99
CA LEU A 247 13.93 -12.85 3.03
C LEU A 247 14.67 -14.19 2.92
N ARG A 248 14.67 -14.99 4.01
CA ARG A 248 15.20 -16.36 4.01
C ARG A 248 14.22 -17.41 3.50
N ALA A 249 13.03 -17.00 3.04
CA ALA A 249 11.93 -17.87 2.66
C ALA A 249 11.56 -18.90 3.75
N ASN A 250 11.68 -18.50 5.02
CA ASN A 250 11.50 -19.37 6.18
C ASN A 250 10.19 -19.12 6.95
N ILE A 251 9.21 -18.43 6.35
CA ILE A 251 7.90 -18.24 6.97
C ILE A 251 6.93 -19.29 6.42
N ALA A 252 6.28 -20.02 7.34
CA ALA A 252 5.24 -20.98 6.99
C ALA A 252 3.91 -20.28 6.71
N LEU A 253 3.15 -20.84 5.77
CA LEU A 253 1.75 -20.44 5.49
C LEU A 253 1.58 -18.97 5.06
N THR A 254 2.64 -18.34 4.55
CA THR A 254 2.57 -17.00 3.93
C THR A 254 3.23 -17.04 2.56
N THR A 255 2.90 -16.05 1.73
CA THR A 255 3.78 -15.64 0.65
C THR A 255 4.99 -14.91 1.23
N VAL A 256 6.08 -14.86 0.46
CA VAL A 256 7.25 -14.04 0.79
C VAL A 256 7.50 -13.06 -0.34
N ALA A 257 8.08 -11.91 0.00
CA ALA A 257 8.49 -10.88 -0.95
C ALA A 257 9.98 -10.59 -0.80
N GLY A 258 10.62 -10.22 -1.89
CA GLY A 258 11.96 -9.64 -1.91
C GLY A 258 11.95 -8.14 -1.58
N ILE A 259 13.13 -7.55 -1.56
CA ILE A 259 13.31 -6.10 -1.34
C ILE A 259 12.74 -5.34 -2.54
N THR A 260 11.85 -4.38 -2.29
CA THR A 260 11.34 -3.45 -3.31
C THR A 260 12.05 -2.12 -3.13
N LYS A 261 12.96 -1.77 -4.06
CA LYS A 261 13.78 -0.56 -3.95
C LYS A 261 13.92 0.13 -5.29
N GLY A 262 13.68 1.43 -5.30
CA GLY A 262 13.88 2.25 -6.48
C GLY A 262 13.65 3.72 -6.22
N GLU A 263 14.02 4.53 -7.19
CA GLU A 263 13.85 5.97 -7.20
C GLU A 263 13.42 6.43 -8.58
N ASP A 264 12.74 7.56 -8.63
CA ASP A 264 12.30 8.16 -9.88
C ASP A 264 12.28 9.69 -9.76
N THR A 265 12.47 10.35 -10.89
CA THR A 265 12.50 11.80 -11.01
C THR A 265 11.53 12.25 -12.09
N VAL A 266 10.82 13.34 -11.81
CA VAL A 266 9.79 13.89 -12.67
C VAL A 266 10.00 15.38 -12.85
N LYS A 267 9.97 15.82 -14.11
CA LYS A 267 9.99 17.21 -14.51
C LYS A 267 8.67 17.53 -15.21
N GLU A 268 7.98 18.54 -14.74
CA GLU A 268 6.69 18.95 -15.28
C GLU A 268 6.73 20.42 -15.64
N VAL A 269 6.15 20.77 -16.79
CA VAL A 269 5.80 22.15 -17.12
C VAL A 269 4.34 22.19 -17.48
N TYR A 270 3.63 23.19 -16.99
CA TYR A 270 2.20 23.30 -17.19
C TYR A 270 1.77 24.75 -17.39
N GLY A 271 0.63 24.91 -18.03
CA GLY A 271 0.02 26.21 -18.26
C GLY A 271 -1.49 26.10 -18.36
N GLU A 272 -2.16 27.11 -17.84
CA GLU A 272 -3.61 27.24 -17.89
C GLU A 272 -3.99 28.64 -18.36
N ILE A 273 -5.04 28.71 -19.17
CA ILE A 273 -5.61 29.95 -19.68
C ILE A 273 -7.09 29.94 -19.35
N GLU A 274 -7.53 30.96 -18.63
CA GLU A 274 -8.92 31.27 -18.37
C GLU A 274 -9.29 32.48 -19.23
N ALA A 275 -10.18 32.29 -20.20
CA ALA A 275 -10.58 33.31 -21.15
C ALA A 275 -12.09 33.56 -21.10
N PRO A 276 -12.54 34.61 -20.39
CA PRO A 276 -13.87 35.17 -20.57
C PRO A 276 -13.99 35.74 -21.99
N LEU A 277 -15.01 35.31 -22.75
CA LEU A 277 -15.15 35.67 -24.17
C LEU A 277 -16.27 36.68 -24.40
N VAL A 278 -17.43 36.47 -23.77
CA VAL A 278 -18.62 37.31 -23.95
C VAL A 278 -19.38 37.37 -22.63
N SER A 279 -19.76 38.56 -22.22
CA SER A 279 -20.59 38.73 -21.02
C SER A 279 -21.77 39.68 -21.32
N LYS A 280 -22.88 39.47 -20.61
CA LYS A 280 -24.06 40.39 -20.60
C LYS A 280 -24.68 40.62 -21.99
N LYS A 281 -24.88 39.56 -22.76
CA LYS A 281 -25.62 39.56 -24.04
C LYS A 281 -26.90 38.72 -23.93
N PRO A 282 -27.90 38.92 -24.82
CA PRO A 282 -29.07 38.06 -24.84
C PRO A 282 -28.68 36.58 -24.93
N LEU A 283 -29.21 35.75 -24.02
CA LEU A 283 -28.88 34.32 -23.86
C LEU A 283 -27.42 34.01 -23.49
N ILE A 284 -26.63 35.01 -23.11
CA ILE A 284 -25.24 34.85 -22.67
C ILE A 284 -25.03 35.81 -21.51
N GLU A 285 -25.37 35.36 -20.31
CA GLU A 285 -24.98 36.06 -19.08
C GLU A 285 -23.45 36.11 -18.98
N ASP A 286 -22.81 34.95 -19.22
CA ASP A 286 -21.36 34.83 -19.31
C ASP A 286 -20.96 33.60 -20.15
N PHE A 287 -19.90 33.73 -20.95
CA PHE A 287 -19.29 32.63 -21.68
C PHE A 287 -17.77 32.66 -21.54
N GLN A 288 -17.24 31.61 -20.92
CA GLN A 288 -15.83 31.47 -20.60
C GLN A 288 -15.29 30.15 -21.15
N VAL A 289 -14.06 30.18 -21.65
CA VAL A 289 -13.30 29.00 -22.03
C VAL A 289 -12.08 28.87 -21.14
N ASN A 290 -11.82 27.66 -20.63
CA ASN A 290 -10.61 27.32 -19.91
C ASN A 290 -9.83 26.26 -20.68
N LEU A 291 -8.54 26.50 -20.88
CA LEU A 291 -7.61 25.57 -21.52
C LEU A 291 -6.46 25.30 -20.55
N ALA A 292 -6.14 24.03 -20.34
CA ALA A 292 -4.99 23.61 -19.54
C ALA A 292 -4.17 22.61 -20.34
N TYR A 293 -2.85 22.69 -20.18
CA TYR A 293 -1.88 21.77 -20.78
C TYR A 293 -0.76 21.48 -19.78
N ARG A 294 -0.34 20.22 -19.70
CA ARG A 294 0.79 19.78 -18.89
C ARG A 294 1.64 18.80 -19.69
N PHE A 295 2.93 19.08 -19.77
CA PHE A 295 3.95 18.15 -20.24
C PHE A 295 4.68 17.59 -19.04
N THR A 296 4.83 16.27 -19.01
CA THR A 296 5.50 15.56 -17.92
C THR A 296 6.55 14.61 -18.48
N ASP A 297 7.75 14.66 -17.91
CA ASP A 297 8.90 13.84 -18.26
C ASP A 297 9.36 13.05 -17.03
N TYR A 298 9.33 11.71 -17.13
CA TYR A 298 9.78 10.78 -16.09
C TYR A 298 11.13 10.21 -16.49
N ASP A 299 12.03 9.97 -15.54
CA ASP A 299 13.28 9.26 -15.82
C ASP A 299 13.02 7.74 -16.05
N SER A 300 11.96 7.19 -15.44
CA SER A 300 11.62 5.76 -15.50
C SER A 300 10.84 5.31 -16.74
N TYR A 301 10.15 6.21 -17.46
CA TYR A 301 9.40 5.89 -18.69
C TYR A 301 9.16 7.11 -19.59
N GLU A 302 8.51 6.91 -20.74
CA GLU A 302 8.32 7.93 -21.77
C GLU A 302 7.55 9.17 -21.28
N SER A 303 7.99 10.35 -21.74
CA SER A 303 7.30 11.61 -21.49
C SER A 303 5.87 11.60 -22.05
N ASN A 304 4.95 12.32 -21.41
CA ASN A 304 3.55 12.38 -21.83
C ASN A 304 3.00 13.81 -21.72
N SER A 305 1.86 14.04 -22.35
CA SER A 305 1.15 15.32 -22.32
C SER A 305 -0.33 15.13 -22.02
N THR A 306 -0.85 15.97 -21.12
CA THR A 306 -2.28 16.04 -20.82
C THR A 306 -2.84 17.40 -21.10
N TRP A 307 -4.11 17.45 -21.50
CA TRP A 307 -4.81 18.69 -21.77
C TRP A 307 -6.25 18.62 -21.29
N LYS A 308 -6.82 19.78 -21.00
CA LYS A 308 -8.23 19.95 -20.65
C LYS A 308 -8.77 21.21 -21.30
N ALA A 309 -9.94 21.09 -21.90
CA ALA A 309 -10.72 22.22 -22.41
C ALA A 309 -12.08 22.22 -21.72
N THR A 310 -12.51 23.38 -21.22
CA THR A 310 -13.83 23.57 -20.61
C THR A 310 -14.49 24.78 -21.23
N ALA A 311 -15.74 24.65 -21.64
CA ALA A 311 -16.60 25.74 -22.05
C ALA A 311 -17.72 25.90 -21.02
N ASN A 312 -17.73 27.03 -20.32
CA ASN A 312 -18.73 27.40 -19.34
C ASN A 312 -19.66 28.44 -19.98
N TRP A 313 -20.89 28.05 -20.29
CA TRP A 313 -21.89 28.94 -20.85
C TRP A 313 -23.01 29.16 -19.85
N LYS A 314 -22.95 30.31 -19.18
CA LYS A 314 -24.05 30.80 -18.36
C LYS A 314 -25.04 31.53 -19.26
N ILE A 315 -26.19 30.91 -19.49
CA ILE A 315 -27.23 31.42 -20.38
C ILE A 315 -28.03 32.52 -19.67
N THR A 316 -28.35 32.26 -18.40
CA THR A 316 -29.08 33.14 -17.47
C THR A 316 -28.49 32.95 -16.05
N PRO A 317 -28.86 33.79 -15.06
CA PRO A 317 -28.48 33.56 -13.67
C PRO A 317 -28.84 32.17 -13.14
N GLU A 318 -29.91 31.56 -13.66
CA GLU A 318 -30.47 30.28 -13.21
C GLU A 318 -30.00 29.07 -14.03
N PHE A 319 -29.59 29.28 -15.29
CA PHE A 319 -29.24 28.21 -16.22
C PHE A 319 -27.83 28.35 -16.80
N ALA A 320 -27.03 27.29 -16.64
CA ALA A 320 -25.71 27.16 -17.23
C ALA A 320 -25.51 25.79 -17.88
N ILE A 321 -24.71 25.76 -18.93
CA ILE A 321 -24.22 24.55 -19.59
C ILE A 321 -22.70 24.54 -19.45
N VAL A 322 -22.15 23.41 -19.00
CA VAL A 322 -20.70 23.19 -18.92
C VAL A 322 -20.34 22.00 -19.78
N ALA A 323 -19.45 22.21 -20.74
CA ALA A 323 -18.89 21.15 -21.57
C ALA A 323 -17.40 21.00 -21.27
N ILE A 324 -16.94 19.76 -21.05
CA ILE A 324 -15.56 19.46 -20.69
C ILE A 324 -15.04 18.34 -21.60
N ALA A 325 -13.84 18.52 -22.13
CA ALA A 325 -13.08 17.49 -22.84
C ALA A 325 -11.62 17.52 -22.38
N GLY A 326 -10.94 16.38 -22.39
CA GLY A 326 -9.53 16.32 -22.02
C GLY A 326 -8.99 14.91 -21.89
N THR A 327 -7.71 14.83 -21.54
CA THR A 327 -6.99 13.58 -21.27
C THR A 327 -6.47 13.58 -19.83
N SER A 328 -6.20 12.38 -19.32
CA SER A 328 -5.58 12.17 -18.01
C SER A 328 -4.65 10.95 -18.11
N TYR A 329 -3.64 10.88 -17.25
CA TYR A 329 -2.75 9.74 -17.14
C TYR A 329 -2.47 9.42 -15.67
N ARG A 330 -2.14 8.16 -15.38
CA ARG A 330 -1.64 7.72 -14.07
C ARG A 330 -0.27 7.08 -14.27
N ALA A 331 0.76 7.72 -13.76
CA ALA A 331 2.08 7.10 -13.62
C ALA A 331 1.97 5.83 -12.75
N PRO A 332 2.66 4.74 -13.10
CA PRO A 332 2.88 3.65 -12.16
C PRO A 332 3.52 4.19 -10.87
N ALA A 333 3.06 3.69 -9.72
CA ALA A 333 3.67 3.97 -8.43
C ALA A 333 5.02 3.24 -8.32
N LEU A 334 5.91 3.70 -7.43
CA LEU A 334 7.22 3.07 -7.25
C LEU A 334 7.13 1.58 -6.93
N PHE A 335 6.16 1.18 -6.10
CA PHE A 335 5.93 -0.23 -5.80
C PHE A 335 5.53 -1.05 -7.03
N GLU A 336 4.89 -0.44 -8.04
CA GLU A 336 4.55 -1.13 -9.29
C GLU A 336 5.74 -1.21 -10.25
N LEU A 337 6.65 -0.21 -10.23
CA LEU A 337 7.84 -0.15 -11.08
C LEU A 337 8.99 -1.05 -10.58
N PHE A 338 9.18 -1.07 -9.26
CA PHE A 338 10.37 -1.65 -8.62
C PHE A 338 10.05 -2.88 -7.78
N LEU A 339 8.85 -3.46 -7.96
CA LEU A 339 8.36 -4.59 -7.17
C LEU A 339 9.40 -5.70 -7.12
N GLY A 340 9.88 -6.02 -5.92
CA GLY A 340 10.74 -7.18 -5.71
C GLY A 340 10.00 -8.48 -5.99
N ASP A 341 10.74 -9.53 -6.37
CA ASP A 341 10.15 -10.85 -6.63
C ASP A 341 9.28 -11.33 -5.46
N GLN A 342 8.12 -11.89 -5.77
CA GLN A 342 7.19 -12.43 -4.77
C GLN A 342 6.87 -13.88 -5.05
N THR A 343 6.65 -14.65 -3.99
CA THR A 343 6.02 -15.96 -4.11
C THR A 343 4.51 -15.82 -3.97
N GLY A 344 3.78 -16.71 -4.62
CA GLY A 344 2.33 -16.83 -4.49
C GLY A 344 1.95 -18.25 -4.13
N PHE A 345 0.76 -18.44 -3.58
CA PHE A 345 0.16 -19.77 -3.55
C PHE A 345 -0.36 -20.09 -4.95
N LEU A 346 -0.09 -21.29 -5.44
CA LEU A 346 -0.77 -21.78 -6.64
C LEU A 346 -2.27 -21.83 -6.34
N GLY A 347 -3.10 -21.39 -7.30
CA GLY A 347 -4.54 -21.59 -7.20
C GLY A 347 -4.84 -23.07 -7.01
N GLN A 348 -5.82 -23.41 -6.19
CA GLN A 348 -6.05 -24.81 -5.81
C GLN A 348 -6.38 -25.69 -7.03
N THR A 349 -7.00 -25.11 -8.07
CA THR A 349 -7.24 -25.75 -9.38
C THR A 349 -5.97 -26.07 -10.19
N SER A 350 -4.82 -25.48 -9.83
CA SER A 350 -3.51 -25.79 -10.40
C SER A 350 -2.75 -26.86 -9.61
N ILE A 351 -3.21 -27.17 -8.38
CA ILE A 351 -2.66 -28.22 -7.52
C ILE A 351 -3.50 -29.50 -7.65
N ASP A 352 -4.82 -29.36 -7.51
CA ASP A 352 -5.81 -30.41 -7.77
C ASP A 352 -6.78 -29.91 -8.85
N PRO A 353 -6.60 -30.35 -10.11
CA PRO A 353 -7.44 -29.88 -11.21
C PRO A 353 -8.87 -30.44 -11.13
N CYS A 354 -9.17 -31.34 -10.19
CA CYS A 354 -10.51 -31.90 -10.01
C CYS A 354 -11.42 -31.07 -9.08
N ILE A 355 -10.90 -30.02 -8.44
CA ILE A 355 -11.71 -29.11 -7.62
C ILE A 355 -12.77 -28.41 -8.48
N ASN A 356 -14.04 -28.52 -8.05
CA ASN A 356 -15.22 -27.99 -8.74
C ASN A 356 -15.20 -28.27 -10.25
N HIS A 357 -14.72 -29.45 -10.64
CA HIS A 357 -14.48 -29.74 -12.05
C HIS A 357 -15.74 -29.65 -12.92
N ASP A 358 -16.94 -29.74 -12.34
CA ASP A 358 -18.22 -29.53 -13.03
C ASP A 358 -18.37 -28.09 -13.58
N LEU A 359 -17.71 -27.11 -12.97
CA LEU A 359 -17.69 -25.73 -13.43
C LEU A 359 -16.63 -25.48 -14.52
N SER A 360 -15.76 -26.46 -14.81
CA SER A 360 -14.72 -26.33 -15.81
C SER A 360 -15.26 -26.44 -17.23
N ASN A 361 -14.78 -25.61 -18.15
CA ASN A 361 -15.08 -25.75 -19.58
C ASN A 361 -14.20 -26.81 -20.28
N ASN A 362 -13.28 -27.45 -19.56
CA ASN A 362 -12.39 -28.49 -20.09
C ASN A 362 -13.02 -29.89 -19.96
N ALA A 363 -13.59 -30.40 -21.05
CA ALA A 363 -14.25 -31.71 -21.08
C ALA A 363 -13.30 -32.89 -20.78
N ILE A 364 -12.01 -32.76 -21.12
CA ILE A 364 -11.01 -33.81 -20.85
C ILE A 364 -10.80 -33.91 -19.34
N LEU A 365 -10.61 -32.77 -18.68
CA LEU A 365 -10.46 -32.70 -17.23
C LEU A 365 -11.66 -33.31 -16.51
N LYS A 366 -12.88 -32.89 -16.90
CA LYS A 366 -14.15 -33.45 -16.40
C LYS A 366 -14.16 -34.97 -16.44
N SER A 367 -13.87 -35.54 -17.63
CA SER A 367 -13.91 -37.00 -17.82
C SER A 367 -12.87 -37.75 -16.98
N ARG A 368 -11.69 -37.16 -16.74
CA ARG A 368 -10.60 -37.79 -15.99
C ARG A 368 -10.88 -37.82 -14.48
N CYS A 369 -11.42 -36.74 -13.94
CA CYS A 369 -11.78 -36.65 -12.52
C CYS A 369 -13.00 -37.52 -12.19
N LEU A 370 -14.02 -37.57 -13.05
CA LEU A 370 -15.13 -38.51 -12.93
C LEU A 370 -14.66 -39.97 -12.99
N ALA A 371 -13.72 -40.29 -13.89
CA ALA A 371 -13.13 -41.62 -13.97
C ALA A 371 -12.30 -41.99 -12.72
N ALA A 372 -11.78 -41.00 -12.00
CA ALA A 372 -11.13 -41.17 -10.71
C ALA A 372 -12.12 -41.24 -9.53
N GLY A 373 -13.43 -41.13 -9.77
CA GLY A 373 -14.48 -41.20 -8.76
C GLY A 373 -14.67 -39.93 -7.94
N ILE A 374 -14.18 -38.79 -8.42
CA ILE A 374 -14.25 -37.51 -7.72
C ILE A 374 -15.61 -36.84 -8.03
N PRO A 375 -16.39 -36.43 -7.00
CA PRO A 375 -17.67 -35.74 -7.19
C PRO A 375 -17.54 -34.41 -7.94
N GLY A 376 -18.61 -34.02 -8.64
CA GLY A 376 -18.73 -32.79 -9.44
C GLY A 376 -18.29 -31.51 -8.74
N ASP A 377 -18.67 -31.43 -7.46
CA ASP A 377 -18.59 -30.32 -6.52
C ASP A 377 -17.48 -30.47 -5.47
N TYR A 378 -16.55 -31.41 -5.69
CA TYR A 378 -15.40 -31.66 -4.83
C TYR A 378 -14.52 -30.42 -4.59
#